data_AF-A0A972ULZ2-F1
#
_entry.id   AF-A0A972ULZ2-F1
#
_cell.length_a   1.000
_cell.length_b   1.000
_cell.length_c   1.000
_cell.angle_alpha   90.00
_cell.angle_beta   90.00
_cell.angle_gamma   90.00
#
_symmetry.space_group_name_H-M   'P 1'
#
loop_
_entity.id
_entity.type
_entity.pdbx_description
1 polymer ?
#
loop_
_entity_poly.entity_id
_entity_poly.type
_entity_poly.pdbx_seq_one_letter_code
_entity_poly.pdbx_strand_id
1 'polypeptide(L)' 'MTPMTPITPMTLSAAIIGGGAAGLMAADMLLDRGIAVDIYDAMPSL' A
#
# COMPACT_ATOMS: atom_id res chain seq x y z
N MET A 1 -12.30 -35.35 -11.34
CA MET A 1 -12.00 -34.42 -10.23
C MET A 1 -11.23 -33.27 -10.82
N THR A 2 -11.90 -32.16 -11.16
CA THR A 2 -11.24 -30.96 -11.68
C THR A 2 -10.39 -30.33 -10.58
N PRO A 3 -9.13 -29.96 -10.83
CA PRO A 3 -8.34 -29.21 -9.85
C PRO A 3 -9.00 -27.84 -9.64
N MET A 4 -9.32 -27.52 -8.39
CA MET A 4 -9.79 -26.19 -8.00
C MET A 4 -8.53 -25.31 -7.91
N THR A 5 -8.36 -24.40 -8.86
CA THR A 5 -7.24 -23.44 -8.82
C THR A 5 -7.38 -22.60 -7.55
N PRO A 6 -6.37 -22.57 -6.65
CA PRO A 6 -6.43 -21.70 -5.49
C PRO A 6 -6.45 -20.25 -5.96
N ILE A 7 -7.50 -19.51 -5.58
CA ILE A 7 -7.50 -18.06 -5.69
C ILE A 7 -6.57 -17.52 -4.61
N THR A 8 -5.33 -17.22 -4.97
CA THR A 8 -4.46 -16.47 -4.05
C THR A 8 -5.16 -15.15 -3.77
N PRO A 9 -5.46 -14.81 -2.49
CA PRO A 9 -6.07 -13.54 -2.18
C PRO A 9 -5.17 -12.43 -2.70
N MET A 10 -5.73 -11.58 -3.55
CA MET A 10 -5.01 -10.45 -4.11
C MET A 10 -4.83 -9.42 -3.00
N THR A 11 -3.64 -9.38 -2.41
CA THR A 11 -3.28 -8.38 -1.40
C THR A 11 -3.25 -7.01 -2.09
N LEU A 12 -4.17 -6.12 -1.73
CA LEU A 12 -4.14 -4.73 -2.18
C LEU A 12 -3.00 -3.98 -1.48
N SER A 13 -2.17 -3.30 -2.26
CA SER A 13 -1.14 -2.38 -1.77
C SER A 13 -1.14 -1.08 -2.58
N ALA A 14 -0.64 0.00 -1.96
CA ALA A 14 -0.57 1.32 -2.55
C ALA A 14 0.82 1.96 -2.35
N ALA A 15 1.28 2.72 -3.33
CA ALA A 15 2.45 3.57 -3.21
C ALA A 15 2.01 5.03 -3.03
N ILE A 16 2.55 5.73 -2.03
CA ILE A 16 2.30 7.14 -1.77
C ILE A 16 3.59 7.91 -2.05
N ILE A 17 3.52 8.87 -2.99
CA ILE A 17 4.64 9.72 -3.34
C ILE A 17 4.48 11.07 -2.61
N GLY A 18 5.38 11.35 -1.68
CA GLY A 18 5.42 12.55 -0.82
C GLY A 18 5.05 12.25 0.63
N GLY A 19 5.96 12.56 1.56
CA GLY A 19 5.80 12.34 3.01
C GLY A 19 5.15 13.50 3.78
N GLY A 20 4.51 14.45 3.08
CA GLY A 20 3.84 15.59 3.70
C GLY A 20 2.54 15.22 4.43
N ALA A 21 1.89 16.20 5.07
CA ALA A 21 0.67 15.97 5.86
C ALA A 21 -0.43 15.22 5.10
N ALA A 22 -0.66 15.56 3.83
CA ALA A 22 -1.66 14.87 3.01
C ALA A 22 -1.28 13.40 2.71
N GLY A 23 0.01 13.13 2.45
CA GLY A 23 0.50 11.77 2.15
C GLY A 23 0.40 10.84 3.35
N LEU A 24 0.78 11.34 4.54
CA LEU A 24 0.64 10.57 5.79
C LEU A 24 -0.82 10.33 6.17
N MET A 25 -1.71 11.32 5.98
CA MET A 25 -3.15 11.13 6.22
C MET A 25 -3.77 10.11 5.26
N ALA A 26 -3.33 10.09 4.00
CA ALA A 26 -3.75 9.08 3.04
C ALA A 26 -3.23 7.68 3.41
N ALA A 27 -1.99 7.57 3.89
CA ALA A 27 -1.41 6.32 4.36
C ALA A 27 -2.23 5.75 5.52
N ASP A 28 -2.53 6.58 6.51
CA ASP A 28 -3.29 6.19 7.70
C ASP A 28 -4.68 5.64 7.33
N MET A 29 -5.40 6.34 6.44
CA MET A 29 -6.71 5.88 5.95
C MET A 29 -6.66 4.55 5.20
N LEU A 30 -5.58 4.28 4.46
CA LEU A 30 -5.42 3.02 3.72
C LEU A 30 -5.02 1.87 4.66
N LEU A 31 -4.17 2.15 5.63
CA LEU A 31 -3.75 1.18 6.65
C LEU A 31 -4.92 0.75 7.54
N ASP A 32 -5.81 1.68 7.94
CA ASP A 32 -7.04 1.39 8.69
C ASP A 32 -7.97 0.43 7.92
N ARG A 33 -7.87 0.42 6.58
CA ARG A 33 -8.60 -0.49 5.69
C ARG A 33 -7.87 -1.79 5.40
N GLY A 34 -6.73 -2.04 6.05
CA GLY A 34 -5.90 -3.23 5.84
C GLY A 34 -5.15 -3.26 4.50
N ILE A 35 -4.99 -2.11 3.85
CA ILE A 35 -4.21 -1.98 2.61
C ILE A 35 -2.77 -1.66 2.98
N ALA A 36 -1.81 -2.42 2.44
CA ALA A 36 -0.39 -2.16 2.67
C ALA A 36 0.04 -0.89 1.92
N VAL A 37 0.92 -0.08 2.51
CA VAL A 37 1.34 1.20 1.93
C VAL A 37 2.86 1.35 1.99
N ASP A 38 3.45 1.72 0.86
CA ASP A 38 4.85 2.17 0.76
C ASP A 38 4.89 3.69 0.56
N ILE A 39 5.62 4.42 1.40
CA ILE A 39 5.75 5.88 1.29
C ILE A 39 7.12 6.23 0.73
N TYR A 40 7.12 6.96 -0.39
CA TYR A 40 8.31 7.49 -1.03
C TYR A 40 8.34 9.00 -0.81
N ASP A 41 9.13 9.46 0.15
CA ASP A 41 9.36 10.88 0.34
C ASP A 41 10.53 11.38 -0.52
N ALA A 42 10.53 12.67 -0.85
CA ALA A 42 11.56 13.30 -1.68
C ALA A 42 12.89 13.51 -0.94
N MET A 43 13.18 12.73 0.12
CA MET A 43 14.40 12.88 0.90
C MET A 43 15.60 12.49 0.02
N PRO A 44 16.52 13.43 -0.30
CA PRO A 44 17.69 13.10 -1.07
C PRO A 44 18.63 12.26 -0.20
N SER A 45 18.73 10.96 -0.50
CA SER A 45 19.73 10.09 0.09
C SER A 45 20.99 10.14 -0.77
N LEU A 46 21.83 11.15 -0.54
CA LEU A 46 23.21 11.19 -1.03
C LEU A 46 24.18 10.85 0.11
#